data_AF-A0A7V6TYJ3-F1
#
_entry.id   AF-A0A7V6TYJ3-F1
#
_cell.length_a   1.000
_cell.length_b   1.000
_cell.length_c   1.000
_cell.angle_alpha   90.00
_cell.angle_beta   90.00
_cell.angle_gamma   90.00
#
_symmetry.space_group_name_H-M   'P 1'
#
loop_
_entity.id
_entity.type
_entity.pdbx_description
1 polymer ?
#
loop_
_entity_poly.entity_id
_entity_poly.type
_entity_poly.pdbx_seq_one_letter_code
_entity_poly.pdbx_strand_id
1 'polypeptide(L)'
;MTRLDERIARSPVGQGWIERQNFADACASLWLDGELVHLEDLVLHAAGADVRAPTHELTIARDVLRTRRRIASQPPAWALSSDGLRTLRQAGPAASFGHHDDNDGIDGKVAAPGGGEGEHDDGVDASDSADASDPDTNVFADIDAILARSSAAIEDAKRPGRAGASGRDADSKALVYDLDWDEDGRLDKWRDVLRQAQDLPPVLT
;
A
#
# COMPACT_ATOMS: atom_id res chain seq x y z
N MET A 1 20.13 17.31 -5.52
CA MET A 1 18.74 17.81 -5.45
C MET A 1 18.57 19.17 -6.11
N THR A 2 19.38 20.17 -5.77
CA THR A 2 19.30 21.56 -6.27
C THR A 2 19.06 21.75 -7.79
N ARG A 3 19.67 20.93 -8.66
CA ARG A 3 19.48 21.04 -10.12
C ARG A 3 18.08 20.64 -10.59
N LEU A 4 17.43 19.68 -9.93
CA LEU A 4 16.09 19.25 -10.31
C LEU A 4 15.06 20.31 -9.90
N ASP A 5 15.17 20.81 -8.69
CA ASP A 5 14.25 21.80 -8.11
C ASP A 5 14.25 23.09 -8.94
N GLU A 6 15.45 23.57 -9.32
CA GLU A 6 15.60 24.75 -10.17
C GLU A 6 14.96 24.55 -11.56
N ARG A 7 15.05 23.33 -12.12
CA ARG A 7 14.46 23.01 -13.41
C ARG A 7 12.93 22.91 -13.34
N ILE A 8 12.39 22.35 -12.27
CA ILE A 8 10.94 22.25 -12.06
C ILE A 8 10.35 23.65 -11.86
N ALA A 9 11.00 24.48 -11.04
CA ALA A 9 10.56 25.84 -10.75
C ALA A 9 10.46 26.73 -12.02
N ARG A 10 11.34 26.51 -13.00
CA ARG A 10 11.36 27.26 -14.28
C ARG A 10 10.51 26.62 -15.38
N SER A 11 9.93 25.45 -15.15
CA SER A 11 9.23 24.68 -16.17
C SER A 11 7.72 24.97 -16.19
N PRO A 12 7.10 25.17 -17.37
CA PRO A 12 5.65 25.34 -17.46
C PRO A 12 4.87 24.09 -17.05
N VAL A 13 5.50 22.91 -17.04
CA VAL A 13 4.88 21.64 -16.61
C VAL A 13 5.22 21.25 -15.18
N GLY A 14 5.85 22.15 -14.41
CA GLY A 14 6.31 21.86 -13.04
C GLY A 14 5.17 21.42 -12.12
N GLN A 15 4.03 22.11 -12.17
CA GLN A 15 2.85 21.76 -11.37
C GLN A 15 2.32 20.36 -11.71
N GLY A 16 2.14 20.05 -12.99
CA GLY A 16 1.69 18.71 -13.40
C GLY A 16 2.71 17.60 -13.11
N TRP A 17 4.00 17.92 -12.96
CA TRP A 17 5.01 16.97 -12.47
C TRP A 17 4.85 16.71 -10.98
N ILE A 18 4.71 17.77 -10.16
CA ILE A 18 4.49 17.67 -8.71
C ILE A 18 3.22 16.88 -8.41
N GLU A 19 2.13 17.12 -9.13
CA GLU A 19 0.87 16.40 -8.96
C GLU A 19 1.03 14.89 -9.16
N ARG A 20 1.69 14.48 -10.27
CA ARG A 20 1.96 13.06 -10.55
C ARG A 20 2.93 12.45 -9.54
N GLN A 21 3.93 13.21 -9.10
CA GLN A 21 4.87 12.77 -8.08
C GLN A 21 4.16 12.48 -6.75
N ASN A 22 3.17 13.28 -6.36
CA ASN A 22 2.41 13.04 -5.13
C ASN A 22 1.61 11.73 -5.18
N PHE A 23 1.03 11.38 -6.34
CA PHE A 23 0.37 10.08 -6.52
C PHE A 23 1.35 8.91 -6.48
N ALA A 24 2.46 9.01 -7.21
CA ALA A 24 3.49 7.98 -7.23
C ALA A 24 4.08 7.73 -5.83
N ASP A 25 4.28 8.81 -5.08
CA ASP A 25 4.77 8.72 -3.71
C ASP A 25 3.75 8.08 -2.76
N ALA A 26 2.45 8.40 -2.88
CA ALA A 26 1.41 7.73 -2.09
C ALA A 26 1.38 6.21 -2.37
N CYS A 27 1.43 5.79 -3.63
CA CYS A 27 1.54 4.38 -4.00
C CYS A 27 2.81 3.72 -3.43
N ALA A 28 3.95 4.42 -3.49
CA ALA A 28 5.21 3.91 -2.94
C ALA A 28 5.16 3.78 -1.41
N SER A 29 4.45 4.67 -0.71
CA SER A 29 4.27 4.61 0.74
C SER A 29 3.51 3.35 1.15
N LEU A 30 2.40 3.05 0.48
CA LEU A 30 1.64 1.82 0.72
C LEU A 30 2.47 0.57 0.39
N TRP A 31 3.26 0.62 -0.67
CA TRP A 31 4.15 -0.49 -1.02
C TRP A 31 5.21 -0.77 0.05
N LEU A 32 5.73 0.27 0.72
CA LEU A 32 6.63 0.11 1.86
C LEU A 32 5.93 -0.53 3.07
N ASP A 33 4.64 -0.25 3.24
CA ASP A 33 3.79 -0.85 4.27
C ASP A 33 3.34 -2.29 3.91
N GLY A 34 3.72 -2.77 2.71
CA GLY A 34 3.40 -4.12 2.21
C GLY A 34 2.10 -4.21 1.43
N GLU A 35 1.45 -3.08 1.17
CA GLU A 35 0.15 -2.98 0.53
C GLU A 35 0.27 -2.50 -0.92
N LEU A 36 -0.59 -3.01 -1.81
CA LEU A 36 -0.55 -2.67 -3.23
C LEU A 36 -1.78 -1.85 -3.63
N VAL A 37 -1.54 -0.63 -4.10
CA VAL A 37 -2.58 0.26 -4.62
C VAL A 37 -2.24 0.64 -6.06
N HIS A 38 -3.17 0.40 -6.98
CA HIS A 38 -3.05 0.83 -8.37
C HIS A 38 -3.16 2.35 -8.48
N LEU A 39 -2.29 2.94 -9.31
CA LEU A 39 -2.27 4.39 -9.52
C LEU A 39 -3.59 4.89 -10.09
N GLU A 40 -4.18 4.13 -11.03
CA GLU A 40 -5.44 4.45 -11.69
C GLU A 40 -6.58 4.51 -10.68
N ASP A 41 -6.66 3.50 -9.79
CA ASP A 41 -7.68 3.46 -8.75
C ASP A 41 -7.53 4.64 -7.78
N LEU A 42 -6.29 4.99 -7.39
CA LEU A 42 -6.04 6.14 -6.53
C LEU A 42 -6.42 7.47 -7.20
N VAL A 43 -6.15 7.61 -8.51
CA VAL A 43 -6.54 8.79 -9.29
C VAL A 43 -8.07 8.91 -9.38
N LEU A 44 -8.77 7.81 -9.67
CA LEU A 44 -10.23 7.77 -9.73
C LEU A 44 -10.84 8.10 -8.36
N HIS A 45 -10.33 7.48 -7.30
CA HIS A 45 -10.79 7.71 -5.94
C HIS A 45 -10.57 9.14 -5.48
N ALA A 46 -9.38 9.71 -5.76
CA ALA A 46 -9.09 11.11 -5.44
C ALA A 46 -10.04 12.09 -6.15
N ALA A 47 -10.51 11.74 -7.36
CA ALA A 47 -11.48 12.52 -8.14
C ALA A 47 -12.95 12.26 -7.76
N GLY A 48 -13.23 11.29 -6.87
CA GLY A 48 -14.61 10.87 -6.56
C GLY A 48 -15.30 10.16 -7.72
N ALA A 49 -14.53 9.62 -8.67
CA ALA A 49 -14.99 8.94 -9.87
C ALA A 49 -14.90 7.40 -9.71
N ASP A 50 -15.08 6.91 -8.49
CA ASP A 50 -14.99 5.49 -8.19
C ASP A 50 -16.09 4.70 -8.91
N VAL A 51 -15.68 3.63 -9.57
CA VAL A 51 -16.61 2.68 -10.22
C VAL A 51 -16.98 1.54 -9.26
N ARG A 52 -16.19 1.33 -8.19
CA ARG A 52 -16.35 0.28 -7.18
C ARG A 52 -16.21 0.90 -5.79
N ALA A 53 -16.75 0.23 -4.77
CA ALA A 53 -16.54 0.67 -3.39
C ALA A 53 -15.03 0.73 -3.06
N PRO A 54 -14.56 1.80 -2.37
CA PRO A 54 -13.14 1.98 -2.10
C PRO A 54 -12.64 0.92 -1.12
N THR A 55 -11.44 0.38 -1.39
CA THR A 55 -10.77 -0.52 -0.46
C THR A 55 -10.17 0.28 0.70
N HIS A 56 -9.83 -0.44 1.77
CA HIS A 56 -9.18 0.16 2.92
C HIS A 56 -7.85 0.83 2.55
N GLU A 57 -7.01 0.12 1.80
CA GLU A 57 -5.72 0.64 1.32
C GLU A 57 -5.86 1.85 0.40
N LEU A 58 -6.92 1.88 -0.41
CA LEU A 58 -7.23 3.01 -1.28
C LEU A 58 -7.60 4.27 -0.48
N THR A 59 -8.26 4.07 0.67
CA THR A 59 -8.60 5.15 1.61
C THR A 59 -7.33 5.68 2.28
N ILE A 60 -6.46 4.79 2.77
CA ILE A 60 -5.17 5.16 3.37
C ILE A 60 -4.30 5.91 2.35
N ALA A 61 -4.19 5.41 1.12
CA ALA A 61 -3.41 6.04 0.06
C ALA A 61 -3.94 7.45 -0.26
N ARG A 62 -5.25 7.67 -0.21
CA ARG A 62 -5.85 9.00 -0.37
C ARG A 62 -5.48 9.95 0.78
N ASP A 63 -5.42 9.45 2.00
CA ASP A 63 -5.00 10.25 3.16
C ASP A 63 -3.51 10.63 3.08
N VAL A 64 -2.65 9.71 2.64
CA VAL A 64 -1.24 10.00 2.33
C VAL A 64 -1.14 11.07 1.24
N LEU A 65 -1.89 10.95 0.15
CA LEU A 65 -1.94 11.93 -0.93
C LEU A 65 -2.39 13.32 -0.45
N ARG A 66 -3.45 13.38 0.39
CA ARG A 66 -3.94 14.62 1.00
C ARG A 66 -2.87 15.26 1.89
N THR A 67 -2.20 14.45 2.71
CA THR A 67 -1.12 14.88 3.58
C THR A 67 0.04 15.48 2.78
N ARG A 68 0.48 14.80 1.71
CA ARG A 68 1.53 15.29 0.79
C ARG A 68 1.19 16.65 0.18
N ARG A 69 -0.02 16.77 -0.36
CA ARG A 69 -0.51 18.02 -0.97
C ARG A 69 -0.59 19.16 0.05
N ARG A 70 -1.02 18.85 1.28
CA ARG A 70 -1.06 19.82 2.37
C ARG A 70 0.34 20.35 2.67
N ILE A 71 1.33 19.47 2.85
CA ILE A 71 2.72 19.86 3.09
C ILE A 71 3.24 20.75 1.94
N ALA A 72 2.98 20.37 0.68
CA ALA A 72 3.44 21.13 -0.48
C ALA A 72 2.78 22.52 -0.61
N SER A 73 1.55 22.69 -0.12
CA SER A 73 0.82 23.97 -0.14
C SER A 73 1.22 24.97 0.96
N GLN A 74 2.00 24.52 1.94
CA GLN A 74 2.36 25.29 3.12
C GLN A 74 3.77 25.91 2.99
N PRO A 75 4.09 26.97 3.78
CA PRO A 75 5.42 27.55 3.79
C PRO A 75 6.51 26.52 4.12
N PRO A 76 7.74 26.69 3.58
CA PRO A 76 8.87 25.84 3.96
C PRO A 76 9.07 25.92 5.48
N ALA A 77 9.38 24.77 6.10
CA ALA A 77 9.43 24.53 7.54
C ALA A 77 8.09 24.36 8.29
N TRP A 78 6.93 24.62 7.67
CA TRP A 78 5.64 24.39 8.33
C TRP A 78 5.47 22.94 8.81
N ALA A 79 5.80 21.95 7.97
CA ALA A 79 5.61 20.54 8.31
C ALA A 79 6.43 20.09 9.54
N LEU A 80 7.55 20.76 9.84
CA LEU A 80 8.42 20.49 10.99
C LEU A 80 8.12 21.43 12.18
N SER A 81 7.23 22.40 12.00
CA SER A 81 6.76 23.26 13.10
C SER A 81 5.91 22.45 14.09
N SER A 82 5.77 22.95 15.32
CA SER A 82 4.92 22.30 16.34
C SER A 82 3.47 22.20 15.89
N ASP A 83 2.97 23.24 15.22
CA ASP A 83 1.61 23.29 14.70
C ASP A 83 1.41 22.35 13.50
N GLY A 84 2.38 22.31 12.58
CA GLY A 84 2.37 21.39 11.45
C GLY A 84 2.39 19.94 11.89
N LEU A 85 3.28 19.56 12.81
CA LEU A 85 3.33 18.18 13.33
C LEU A 85 2.04 17.78 14.05
N ARG A 86 1.46 18.67 14.88
CA ARG A 86 0.17 18.41 15.53
C ARG A 86 -0.94 18.18 14.50
N THR A 87 -0.98 19.03 13.48
CA THR A 87 -1.96 18.95 12.39
C THR A 87 -1.80 17.67 11.58
N LEU A 88 -0.55 17.26 11.30
CA LEU A 88 -0.25 16.05 10.54
C LEU A 88 -0.54 14.77 11.34
N ARG A 89 -0.30 14.76 12.66
CA ARG A 89 -0.68 13.64 13.54
C ARG A 89 -2.18 13.42 13.58
N GLN A 90 -2.96 14.51 13.65
CA GLN A 90 -4.43 14.45 13.65
C GLN A 90 -5.04 14.10 12.28
N ALA A 91 -4.29 14.28 11.19
CA ALA A 91 -4.74 14.01 9.83
C ALA A 91 -4.15 12.70 9.25
N GLY A 92 -3.38 11.96 10.04
CA GLY A 92 -2.77 10.70 9.61
C GLY A 92 -3.80 9.58 9.46
N PRO A 93 -3.49 8.51 8.71
CA PRO A 93 -4.41 7.39 8.50
C PRO A 93 -4.94 6.81 9.81
N ALA A 94 -4.11 6.76 10.86
CA ALA A 94 -4.47 6.33 12.21
C ALA A 94 -5.61 7.15 12.84
N ALA A 95 -5.73 8.44 12.53
CA ALA A 95 -6.80 9.31 13.01
C ALA A 95 -8.11 9.10 12.23
N SER A 96 -8.05 8.66 10.97
CA SER A 96 -9.22 8.30 10.15
C SER A 96 -9.96 7.06 10.68
N PHE A 97 -9.33 6.24 11.54
CA PHE A 97 -9.97 5.15 12.26
C PHE A 97 -10.71 5.61 13.54
N GLY A 98 -10.48 6.86 13.97
CA GLY A 98 -11.15 7.48 15.10
C GLY A 98 -12.39 8.26 14.67
N HIS A 99 -13.51 7.56 14.53
CA HIS A 99 -14.87 8.10 14.54
C HIS A 99 -15.12 9.34 13.63
N HIS A 100 -15.39 9.10 12.34
CA HIS A 100 -16.20 10.00 11.54
C HIS A 100 -17.41 9.24 10.99
N ASP A 101 -18.52 9.40 11.69
CA ASP A 101 -19.85 8.99 11.31
C ASP A 101 -20.40 10.04 10.34
N ASP A 102 -20.02 9.94 9.06
CA ASP A 102 -20.65 10.72 7.98
C ASP A 102 -21.38 9.76 7.05
N ASN A 103 -22.62 9.53 7.42
CA ASN A 103 -23.70 9.03 6.60
C ASN A 103 -23.94 9.99 5.42
N ASP A 104 -23.46 9.63 4.23
CA ASP A 104 -24.03 10.12 2.98
C ASP A 104 -24.62 8.93 2.22
N GLY A 105 -25.94 8.79 2.35
CA GLY A 105 -26.72 7.73 1.75
C GLY A 105 -26.81 7.89 0.25
N ILE A 106 -26.31 6.89 -0.49
CA ILE A 106 -26.71 6.66 -1.88
C ILE A 106 -27.23 5.23 -1.99
N ASP A 107 -28.55 5.18 -2.03
CA ASP A 107 -29.41 4.03 -2.24
C ASP A 107 -29.17 3.47 -3.66
N GLY A 108 -28.58 2.28 -3.74
CA GLY A 108 -28.10 1.67 -4.98
C GLY A 108 -28.45 0.18 -5.05
N LYS A 109 -29.74 -0.09 -5.26
CA LYS A 109 -30.36 -1.41 -5.46
C LYS A 109 -29.58 -2.28 -6.47
N VAL A 110 -28.90 -3.32 -5.99
CA VAL A 110 -28.23 -4.34 -6.82
C VAL A 110 -29.27 -5.30 -7.40
N ALA A 111 -29.33 -5.39 -8.74
CA ALA A 111 -30.10 -6.41 -9.46
C ALA A 111 -29.14 -7.45 -10.04
N ALA A 112 -29.34 -8.71 -9.66
CA ALA A 112 -28.65 -9.86 -10.23
C ALA A 112 -29.29 -10.29 -11.56
N PRO A 113 -28.46 -10.77 -12.51
CA PRO A 113 -28.82 -11.93 -13.34
C PRO A 113 -27.73 -13.01 -13.17
N GLY A 114 -28.02 -14.29 -13.00
CA GLY A 114 -29.02 -15.09 -13.69
C GLY A 114 -28.24 -16.18 -14.43
N GLY A 115 -28.13 -17.36 -13.82
CA GLY A 115 -27.38 -18.51 -14.33
C GLY A 115 -27.96 -19.06 -15.62
N GLY A 116 -27.07 -19.53 -16.49
CA GLY A 116 -27.41 -20.28 -17.70
C GLY A 116 -26.49 -21.49 -17.80
N GLU A 117 -27.01 -22.64 -17.38
CA GLU A 117 -26.42 -23.96 -17.61
C GLU A 117 -26.71 -24.36 -19.07
N GLY A 118 -25.66 -24.76 -19.79
CA GLY A 118 -25.74 -25.23 -21.17
C GLY A 118 -25.51 -26.74 -21.22
N GLU A 119 -26.51 -27.44 -21.72
CA GLU A 119 -26.69 -28.88 -21.78
C GLU A 119 -25.77 -29.57 -22.81
N HIS A 120 -25.55 -30.85 -22.53
CA HIS A 120 -24.72 -31.87 -23.16
C HIS A 120 -25.16 -32.26 -24.59
N ASP A 121 -24.22 -32.65 -25.45
CA ASP A 121 -24.45 -33.70 -26.45
C ASP A 121 -23.15 -34.39 -26.94
N ASP A 122 -23.32 -35.68 -27.22
CA ASP A 122 -22.51 -36.81 -27.68
C ASP A 122 -21.31 -36.52 -28.61
N GLY A 123 -20.23 -37.31 -28.69
CA GLY A 123 -19.99 -38.72 -28.40
C GLY A 123 -19.16 -39.29 -29.56
N VAL A 124 -18.07 -40.03 -29.32
CA VAL A 124 -17.55 -41.10 -30.21
C VAL A 124 -16.49 -41.95 -29.51
N ASP A 125 -16.48 -43.20 -29.96
CA ASP A 125 -15.98 -44.44 -29.37
C ASP A 125 -14.54 -44.81 -29.81
N ALA A 126 -13.90 -45.62 -28.96
CA ALA A 126 -12.78 -46.55 -29.17
C ALA A 126 -11.61 -46.22 -30.10
N SER A 127 -10.38 -46.20 -29.55
CA SER A 127 -9.44 -47.32 -29.78
C SER A 127 -8.17 -47.20 -28.94
N ASP A 128 -7.85 -48.33 -28.33
CA ASP A 128 -6.58 -48.74 -27.73
C ASP A 128 -5.37 -48.47 -28.63
N SER A 129 -4.40 -47.69 -28.14
CA SER A 129 -3.02 -47.75 -28.62
C SER A 129 -2.09 -47.16 -27.57
N ALA A 130 -1.27 -48.05 -27.00
CA ALA A 130 -0.13 -47.74 -26.17
C ALA A 130 0.86 -46.75 -26.83
N ASP A 131 1.60 -46.08 -25.96
CA ASP A 131 2.90 -45.45 -26.21
C ASP A 131 2.89 -44.13 -26.99
N ALA A 132 2.58 -43.05 -26.27
CA ALA A 132 3.10 -41.73 -26.58
C ALA A 132 3.40 -41.01 -25.26
N SER A 133 4.67 -40.70 -25.04
CA SER A 133 5.09 -39.75 -24.00
C SER A 133 4.50 -38.39 -24.36
N ASP A 134 3.34 -38.07 -23.78
CA ASP A 134 2.58 -36.87 -24.08
C ASP A 134 3.26 -35.65 -23.42
N PRO A 135 3.75 -34.65 -24.18
CA PRO A 135 4.43 -33.49 -23.62
C PRO A 135 3.56 -32.72 -22.62
N ASP A 136 2.24 -32.80 -22.74
CA ASP A 136 1.28 -32.17 -21.83
C ASP A 136 1.27 -32.84 -20.44
N THR A 137 1.47 -34.16 -20.36
CA THR A 137 1.56 -34.89 -19.08
C THR A 137 2.81 -34.46 -18.29
N ASN A 138 3.90 -34.12 -18.99
CA ASN A 138 5.12 -33.61 -18.38
C ASN A 138 4.90 -32.21 -17.77
N VAL A 139 4.13 -31.35 -18.44
CA VAL A 139 3.82 -30.00 -17.93
C VAL A 139 2.93 -30.07 -16.67
N PHE A 140 1.92 -30.94 -16.64
CA PHE A 140 1.11 -31.12 -15.44
C PHE A 140 1.91 -31.73 -14.28
N ALA A 141 2.80 -32.70 -14.56
CA ALA A 141 3.71 -33.24 -13.56
C ALA A 141 4.69 -32.18 -13.01
N ASP A 142 5.18 -31.28 -13.86
CA ASP A 142 6.03 -30.15 -13.45
C ASP A 142 5.26 -29.15 -12.57
N ILE A 143 4.01 -28.84 -12.92
CA ILE A 143 3.12 -27.98 -12.12
C ILE A 143 2.85 -28.64 -10.76
N ASP A 144 2.53 -29.93 -10.73
CA ASP A 144 2.28 -30.69 -9.51
C ASP A 144 3.55 -30.75 -8.63
N ALA A 145 4.73 -30.90 -9.24
CA ALA A 145 6.00 -30.87 -8.53
C ALA A 145 6.29 -29.49 -7.91
N ILE A 146 5.94 -28.40 -8.60
CA ILE A 146 6.05 -27.03 -8.07
C ILE A 146 5.04 -26.81 -6.93
N LEU A 147 3.80 -27.28 -7.08
CA LEU A 147 2.75 -27.19 -6.05
C LEU A 147 3.09 -28.02 -4.80
N ALA A 148 3.65 -29.21 -4.97
CA ALA A 148 4.14 -30.04 -3.88
C ALA A 148 5.30 -29.36 -3.15
N ARG A 149 6.21 -28.72 -3.89
CA ARG A 149 7.34 -27.98 -3.31
C ARG A 149 6.88 -26.74 -2.55
N SER A 150 5.91 -25.99 -3.10
CA SER A 150 5.39 -24.77 -2.47
C SER A 150 4.56 -25.09 -1.22
N SER A 151 3.70 -26.12 -1.27
CA SER A 151 2.95 -26.58 -0.09
C SER A 151 3.89 -27.09 1.02
N ALA A 152 4.92 -27.88 0.68
CA ALA A 152 5.93 -28.30 1.64
C ALA A 152 6.69 -27.13 2.26
N ALA A 153 7.04 -26.10 1.47
CA ALA A 153 7.70 -24.90 1.98
C ALA A 153 6.79 -24.07 2.92
N ILE A 154 5.49 -23.97 2.60
CA ILE A 154 4.51 -23.27 3.44
C ILE A 154 4.29 -24.02 4.76
N GLU A 155 4.17 -25.35 4.73
CA GLU A 155 4.02 -26.14 5.95
C GLU A 155 5.30 -26.12 6.82
N ASP A 156 6.48 -26.06 6.23
CA ASP A 156 7.73 -25.82 6.98
C ASP A 156 7.76 -24.41 7.61
N ALA A 157 7.24 -23.40 6.91
CA ALA A 157 7.12 -22.04 7.44
C ALA A 157 6.09 -21.89 8.57
N LYS A 158 5.00 -22.67 8.54
CA LYS A 158 3.98 -22.71 9.61
C LYS A 158 4.43 -23.49 10.85
N ARG A 159 5.49 -24.30 10.76
CA ARG A 159 5.98 -25.10 11.90
C ARG A 159 6.52 -24.14 12.98
N PRO A 160 6.01 -24.19 14.23
CA PRO A 160 6.32 -23.21 15.28
C PRO A 160 7.74 -23.32 15.90
N GLY A 161 8.71 -23.82 15.14
CA GLY A 161 10.10 -24.06 15.59
C GLY A 161 11.18 -23.32 14.80
N ARG A 162 10.83 -22.54 13.76
CA ARG A 162 11.81 -21.76 12.97
C ARG A 162 11.50 -20.26 12.98
N ALA A 163 11.31 -19.70 14.18
CA ALA A 163 11.37 -18.25 14.41
C ALA A 163 12.84 -17.75 14.31
N GLY A 164 13.47 -17.93 13.15
CA GLY A 164 14.88 -17.58 12.93
C GLY A 164 15.19 -16.92 11.59
N ALA A 165 14.22 -16.77 10.69
CA ALA A 165 14.46 -16.15 9.38
C ALA A 165 13.39 -15.16 8.88
N SER A 166 12.27 -14.98 9.62
CA SER A 166 11.28 -13.92 9.37
C SER A 166 10.90 -13.17 10.66
N GLY A 167 11.88 -12.93 11.53
CA GLY A 167 11.74 -12.09 12.73
C GLY A 167 11.53 -10.60 12.42
N ARG A 168 11.07 -10.23 11.22
CA ARG A 168 10.69 -8.85 10.90
C ARG A 168 9.18 -8.68 10.77
N ASP A 169 8.48 -9.68 10.23
CA ASP A 169 7.03 -9.59 9.99
C ASP A 169 6.20 -10.05 11.20
N ALA A 170 6.75 -10.94 12.03
CA ALA A 170 6.12 -11.34 13.29
C ALA A 170 6.42 -10.35 14.42
N ASP A 171 7.59 -9.71 14.42
CA ASP A 171 7.95 -8.69 15.43
C ASP A 171 7.24 -7.35 15.20
N SER A 172 6.84 -7.02 13.96
CA SER A 172 6.03 -5.82 13.68
C SER A 172 4.55 -5.98 14.05
N LYS A 173 4.02 -7.22 13.94
CA LYS A 173 2.62 -7.53 14.24
C LYS A 173 2.39 -8.04 15.67
N ALA A 174 3.44 -8.50 16.35
CA ALA A 174 3.46 -8.65 17.81
C ALA A 174 3.74 -7.27 18.44
N LEU A 175 2.77 -6.37 18.30
CA LEU A 175 2.74 -5.10 19.03
C LEU A 175 2.60 -5.42 20.52
N VAL A 176 3.73 -5.69 21.18
CA VAL A 176 3.86 -5.36 22.60
C VAL A 176 3.69 -3.85 22.64
N TYR A 177 2.46 -3.41 22.89
CA TYR A 177 2.17 -2.04 23.19
C TYR A 177 2.94 -1.73 24.47
N ASP A 178 4.10 -1.09 24.32
CA ASP A 178 4.86 -0.59 25.45
C ASP A 178 3.95 0.41 26.15
N LEU A 179 3.44 0.04 27.33
CA LEU A 179 2.47 0.86 28.07
C LEU A 179 3.10 2.20 28.48
N ASP A 180 4.42 2.25 28.54
CA ASP A 180 5.22 3.44 28.80
C ASP A 180 5.64 4.16 27.50
N TRP A 181 5.07 3.81 26.34
CA TRP A 181 5.31 4.49 25.07
C TRP A 181 4.77 5.92 25.09
N ASP A 182 5.65 6.84 25.48
CA ASP A 182 5.40 8.28 25.43
C ASP A 182 5.79 8.85 24.05
N GLU A 183 4.81 8.89 23.13
CA GLU A 183 4.98 9.45 21.79
C GLU A 183 5.37 10.93 21.85
N ASP A 184 4.71 11.71 22.73
CA ASP A 184 4.93 13.15 22.85
C ASP A 184 6.34 13.44 23.38
N GLY A 185 6.78 12.74 24.42
CA GLY A 185 8.14 12.87 24.95
C GLY A 185 9.24 12.43 23.97
N ARG A 186 8.98 11.44 23.10
CA ARG A 186 9.93 11.07 22.02
C ARG A 186 9.97 12.12 20.93
N LEU A 187 8.83 12.69 20.56
CA LEU A 187 8.76 13.76 19.56
C LEU A 187 9.53 14.99 20.04
N ASP A 188 9.40 15.37 21.32
CA ASP A 188 10.15 16.48 21.89
C ASP A 188 11.66 16.24 21.89
N LYS A 189 12.11 15.05 22.29
CA LYS A 189 13.52 14.64 22.19
C LYS A 189 14.04 14.73 20.75
N TRP A 190 13.26 14.26 19.78
CA TRP A 190 13.63 14.36 18.37
C TRP A 190 13.71 15.83 17.91
N ARG A 191 12.81 16.69 18.36
CA ARG A 191 12.85 18.15 18.08
C ARG A 191 14.06 18.83 18.71
N ASP A 192 14.50 18.39 19.89
CA ASP A 192 15.75 18.86 20.51
C ASP A 192 16.95 18.52 19.62
N VAL A 193 17.04 17.27 19.15
CA VAL A 193 18.11 16.84 18.23
C VAL A 193 18.08 17.64 16.92
N LEU A 194 16.89 17.86 16.35
CA LEU A 194 16.75 18.64 15.12
C LEU A 194 17.23 20.09 15.29
N ARG A 195 16.97 20.72 16.44
CA ARG A 195 17.47 22.08 16.74
C ARG A 195 18.99 22.10 16.87
N GLN A 196 19.58 21.13 17.57
CA GLN A 196 21.03 21.02 17.70
C GLN A 196 21.71 20.83 16.33
N ALA A 197 21.07 20.07 15.43
CA ALA A 197 21.57 19.86 14.08
C ALA A 197 21.50 21.11 13.19
N GLN A 198 20.56 22.04 13.42
CA GLN A 198 20.46 23.28 12.63
C GLN A 198 21.66 24.22 12.82
N ASP A 199 22.36 24.12 13.95
CA ASP A 199 23.56 24.90 14.23
C ASP A 199 24.83 24.28 13.60
N LEU A 200 24.73 23.09 13.00
CA LEU A 200 25.84 22.42 12.33
C LEU A 200 25.97 22.86 10.86
N PRO A 201 27.20 22.87 10.30
CA PRO A 201 27.40 23.12 8.88
C PRO A 201 26.64 22.07 8.05
N PRO A 202 26.01 22.45 6.92
CA PRO A 202 25.23 21.55 6.08
C PRO A 202 26.02 20.39 5.42
N VAL A 203 27.32 20.29 5.69
CA VAL A 203 28.20 19.17 5.29
C VAL A 203 28.22 18.07 6.34
N LEU A 204 27.78 18.36 7.58
CA LEU A 204 27.78 17.45 8.74
C LEU A 204 26.36 17.05 9.18
N THR A 205 25.32 17.57 8.52
CA THR A 205 23.91 17.19 8.65
C THR A 205 23.46 16.43 7.42
#